data_AF-A0A820H8X1-F1
#
_entry.id   AF-A0A820H8X1-F1
#
_cell.length_a   1.000
_cell.length_b   1.000
_cell.length_c   1.000
_cell.angle_alpha   90.00
_cell.angle_beta   90.00
_cell.angle_gamma   90.00
#
_symmetry.space_group_name_H-M   'P 1'
#
loop_
_entity.id
_entity.type
_entity.pdbx_description
1 polymer ?
#
loop_
_entity_poly.entity_id
_entity_poly.type
_entity_poly.pdbx_seq_one_letter_code
_entity_poly.pdbx_strand_id
1 'polypeptide(L)'
;MVHTWRNLSDDKRQQYNYGVVKFYSPVTQNYLPASNLGAITERLDDLIRNYITTHGKLDQTNMDKRTFEKMIHFKSLKSCIDPGVPRLRQLLMVASQKVKTPIMEVPILHSSSALRKAKRLQRRWSRLLFS
;
A
#
# COMPACT_ATOMS: atom_id res chain seq x y z
N MET A 1 -28.02 18.05 3.97
CA MET A 1 -26.64 18.51 4.27
C MET A 1 -25.80 18.81 3.03
N VAL A 2 -25.62 17.88 2.08
CA VAL A 2 -24.75 18.11 0.90
C VAL A 2 -25.27 19.23 -0.04
N HIS A 3 -26.59 19.32 -0.20
CA HIS A 3 -27.21 20.34 -1.06
C HIS A 3 -27.11 21.75 -0.45
N THR A 4 -27.15 21.82 0.88
CA THR A 4 -26.95 23.05 1.64
C THR A 4 -25.52 23.58 1.44
N TRP A 5 -24.51 22.71 1.50
CA TRP A 5 -23.10 23.09 1.27
C TRP A 5 -22.82 23.59 -0.15
N ARG A 6 -23.44 22.98 -1.18
CA ARG A 6 -23.27 23.38 -2.58
C ARG A 6 -23.89 24.72 -2.93
N ASN A 7 -24.88 25.18 -2.18
CA ASN A 7 -25.60 26.43 -2.43
C ASN A 7 -25.04 27.63 -1.62
N LEU A 8 -24.04 27.43 -0.75
CA LEU A 8 -23.35 28.51 -0.03
C LEU A 8 -22.28 29.18 -0.91
N SER A 9 -22.12 30.50 -0.78
CA SER A 9 -21.06 31.29 -1.43
C SER A 9 -19.68 30.92 -0.88
N ASP A 10 -18.64 31.06 -1.71
CA ASP A 10 -17.27 30.64 -1.35
C ASP A 10 -16.70 31.37 -0.13
N ASP A 11 -17.10 32.63 0.10
CA ASP A 11 -16.70 33.40 1.30
C ASP A 11 -17.21 32.74 2.59
N LYS A 12 -18.46 32.26 2.60
CA LYS A 12 -19.02 31.58 3.77
C LYS A 12 -18.44 30.18 3.95
N ARG A 13 -18.05 29.50 2.86
CA ARG A 13 -17.32 28.23 2.95
C ARG A 13 -15.93 28.41 3.57
N GLN A 14 -15.26 29.51 3.25
CA GLN A 14 -13.94 29.82 3.81
C GLN A 14 -13.97 30.02 5.33
N GLN A 15 -15.06 30.58 5.87
CA GLN A 15 -15.26 30.71 7.32
C GLN A 15 -15.30 29.35 8.03
N TYR A 16 -15.84 28.30 7.39
CA TYR A 16 -15.83 26.93 7.92
C TYR A 16 -14.49 26.21 7.72
N ASN A 17 -13.64 26.67 6.79
CA ASN A 17 -12.28 26.17 6.60
C ASN A 17 -11.28 26.73 7.62
N TYR A 18 -11.62 27.80 8.34
CA TYR A 18 -10.78 28.42 9.36
C TYR A 18 -10.82 27.60 10.66
N GLY A 19 -10.21 26.42 10.64
CA GLY A 19 -10.23 25.47 11.76
C GLY A 19 -10.23 24.01 11.33
N VAL A 20 -10.44 23.73 10.03
CA VAL A 20 -10.13 22.41 9.48
C VAL A 20 -8.62 22.27 9.52
N VAL A 21 -8.13 21.41 10.43
CA VAL A 21 -6.72 21.01 10.47
C VAL A 21 -6.34 20.65 9.04
N LYS A 22 -5.44 21.43 8.43
CA LYS A 22 -4.87 21.09 7.13
C LYS A 22 -4.19 19.75 7.32
N PHE A 23 -4.84 18.69 6.87
CA PHE A 23 -4.29 17.36 6.89
C PHE A 23 -2.98 17.44 6.09
N TYR A 24 -1.84 17.30 6.77
CA TYR A 24 -0.57 17.27 6.07
C TYR A 24 -0.63 16.08 5.13
N SER A 25 -0.55 16.34 3.83
CA SER A 25 -0.54 15.28 2.84
C SER A 25 0.65 14.36 3.11
N PRO A 26 0.49 13.03 2.96
CA PRO A 26 1.58 12.09 3.10
C PRO A 26 2.77 12.52 2.24
N VAL A 27 3.99 12.32 2.73
CA VAL A 27 5.23 12.72 2.03
C VAL A 27 5.28 12.12 0.62
N THR A 28 4.72 10.92 0.45
CA THR A 28 4.61 10.20 -0.84
C THR A 28 3.67 10.86 -1.85
N GLN A 29 2.80 11.79 -1.43
CA GLN A 29 1.94 12.56 -2.33
C GLN A 29 2.72 13.67 -3.05
N ASN A 30 3.67 14.28 -2.35
CA ASN A 30 4.44 15.41 -2.88
C ASN A 30 5.78 14.95 -3.48
N TYR A 31 6.30 13.80 -3.06
CA TYR A 31 7.61 13.29 -3.47
C TYR A 31 7.54 11.84 -3.93
N LEU A 32 8.20 11.57 -5.07
CA LEU A 32 8.27 10.25 -5.66
C LEU A 32 9.21 9.34 -4.83
N PRO A 33 8.71 8.22 -4.25
CA PRO A 33 9.52 7.31 -3.45
C PRO A 33 10.70 6.67 -4.20
N ALA A 34 10.62 6.63 -5.53
CA ALA A 34 11.62 6.06 -6.41
C ALA A 34 12.77 7.03 -6.76
N SER A 35 12.65 8.32 -6.44
CA SER A 35 13.64 9.35 -6.76
C SER A 35 14.11 10.12 -5.53
N ASN A 36 13.23 10.31 -4.55
CA ASN A 36 13.50 11.15 -3.38
C ASN A 36 13.81 10.27 -2.16
N LEU A 37 15.04 10.37 -1.65
CA LEU A 37 15.44 9.66 -0.43
C LEU A 37 14.64 10.19 0.77
N GLY A 38 14.07 9.28 1.56
CA GLY A 38 13.21 9.64 2.70
C GLY A 38 11.74 9.88 2.34
N ALA A 39 11.37 9.88 1.05
CA ALA A 39 9.97 9.83 0.62
C ALA A 39 9.40 8.41 0.79
N ILE A 40 9.26 7.99 2.05
CA ILE A 40 8.73 6.69 2.43
C ILE A 40 7.28 6.82 2.92
N THR A 41 6.56 5.70 2.91
CA THR A 41 5.21 5.62 3.49
C THR A 41 5.26 5.81 5.00
N GLU A 42 4.26 6.47 5.58
CA GLU A 42 4.11 6.65 7.04
C GLU A 42 4.24 5.34 7.80
N ARG A 43 3.64 4.25 7.29
CA ARG A 43 3.77 2.92 7.87
C ARG A 43 5.22 2.44 8.00
N LEU A 44 6.05 2.70 6.98
CA LEU A 44 7.46 2.30 7.03
C LEU A 44 8.24 3.16 8.03
N ASP A 45 7.91 4.44 8.10
CA ASP A 45 8.49 5.37 9.06
C ASP A 45 8.15 4.95 10.50
N ASP A 46 6.89 4.58 10.76
CA ASP A 46 6.47 4.05 12.06
C ASP A 46 7.21 2.75 12.43
N LEU A 47 7.40 1.85 11.46
CA LEU A 47 8.15 0.61 11.69
C LEU A 47 9.61 0.88 12.05
N ILE A 48 10.25 1.84 11.37
CA ILE A 48 11.64 2.25 11.65
C ILE A 48 11.72 2.85 13.06
N ARG A 49 10.82 3.77 13.40
CA ARG A 49 10.77 4.42 14.72
C ARG A 49 10.54 3.40 15.83
N ASN A 50 9.58 2.49 15.64
CA ASN A 50 9.28 1.43 16.60
C ASN A 50 10.48 0.48 16.77
N TYR A 51 11.18 0.15 15.68
CA TYR A 51 12.37 -0.69 15.73
C TYR A 51 13.50 -0.01 16.51
N ILE A 52 13.80 1.27 16.24
CA ILE A 52 14.82 2.04 16.96
C ILE A 52 14.48 2.19 18.45
N THR A 53 13.19 2.38 18.76
CA THR A 53 12.71 2.52 20.15
C THR A 53 12.81 1.22 20.91
N THR A 54 12.45 0.10 20.27
CA THR A 54 12.47 -1.24 20.87
C THR A 54 13.90 -1.79 21.00
N HIS A 55 14.77 -1.46 20.05
CA HIS A 55 16.17 -1.90 20.01
C HIS A 55 17.12 -0.72 20.18
N GLY A 56 16.97 0.02 21.28
CA GLY A 56 17.76 1.23 21.59
C GLY A 56 19.29 1.04 21.63
N LYS A 57 19.75 -0.21 21.56
CA LYS A 57 21.13 -0.65 21.42
C LYS A 57 21.28 -1.40 20.09
N LEU A 58 21.73 -0.70 19.06
CA LEU A 58 22.24 -1.31 17.81
C LEU A 58 23.59 -2.04 18.04
N ASP A 59 24.01 -2.20 19.32
CA ASP A 59 25.31 -2.57 19.88
C ASP A 59 26.04 -3.77 19.26
N GLN A 60 25.36 -4.68 18.54
CA GLN A 60 26.04 -5.78 17.85
C GLN A 60 26.80 -5.29 16.61
N THR A 61 26.43 -4.12 16.10
CA THR A 61 27.13 -3.41 15.03
C THR A 61 27.45 -2.02 15.55
N ASN A 62 28.67 -1.51 15.33
CA ASN A 62 29.06 -0.16 15.73
C ASN A 62 28.39 0.90 14.82
N MET A 63 27.06 0.83 14.67
CA MET A 63 26.27 1.57 13.69
C MET A 63 25.44 2.63 14.38
N ASP A 64 25.64 3.88 13.98
CA ASP A 64 24.85 5.01 14.43
C ASP A 64 23.40 4.93 13.93
N LYS A 65 22.46 5.47 14.72
CA LYS A 65 21.01 5.49 14.42
C LYS A 65 20.73 6.16 13.08
N ARG A 66 21.40 7.28 12.80
CA ARG A 66 21.23 8.04 11.55
C ARG A 66 21.74 7.25 10.33
N THR A 67 22.79 6.45 10.52
CA THR A 67 23.32 5.57 9.48
C THR A 67 22.36 4.42 9.18
N PHE A 68 21.76 3.85 10.21
CA PHE A 68 20.70 2.84 10.07
C PHE A 68 19.46 3.38 9.33
N GLU A 69 18.96 4.56 9.72
CA GLU A 69 17.82 5.21 9.05
C GLU A 69 18.09 5.44 7.56
N LYS A 70 19.26 6.02 7.23
CA LYS A 70 19.68 6.24 5.84
C LYS A 70 19.79 4.93 5.06
N MET A 71 20.30 3.87 5.68
CA MET A 71 20.40 2.55 5.06
C MET A 71 19.01 1.98 4.72
N ILE A 72 18.05 2.08 5.63
CA ILE A 72 16.68 1.61 5.38
C ILE A 72 16.00 2.46 4.30
N HIS A 73 16.16 3.79 4.30
CA HIS A 73 15.65 4.64 3.23
C HIS A 73 16.24 4.28 1.86
N PHE A 74 17.55 3.99 1.81
CA PHE A 74 18.21 3.57 0.57
C PHE A 74 17.71 2.20 0.10
N LYS A 75 17.48 1.26 1.02
CA LYS A 75 16.91 -0.05 0.72
C LYS A 75 15.48 0.07 0.18
N SER A 76 14.67 0.96 0.76
CA SER A 76 13.33 1.26 0.28
C SER A 76 13.36 1.82 -1.15
N LEU A 77 14.23 2.79 -1.41
CA LEU A 77 14.43 3.39 -2.73
C LEU A 77 14.81 2.32 -3.77
N LYS A 78 15.79 1.47 -3.45
CA LYS A 78 16.21 0.34 -4.29
C LYS A 78 15.10 -0.67 -4.54
N SER A 79 14.27 -0.97 -3.53
CA SER A 79 13.17 -1.93 -3.66
C SER A 79 12.02 -1.43 -4.54
N CYS A 80 11.86 -0.12 -4.69
CA CYS A 80 10.90 0.46 -5.64
C CYS A 80 11.38 0.33 -7.09
N ILE A 81 12.68 0.09 -7.32
CA ILE A 81 13.29 -0.05 -8.65
C ILE A 81 13.26 -1.54 -9.07
N ASP A 82 12.05 -1.95 -9.49
CA ASP A 82 11.62 -3.06 -10.38
C ASP A 82 11.86 -4.56 -10.04
N PRO A 83 10.77 -5.36 -10.15
CA PRO A 83 10.68 -6.38 -11.22
C PRO A 83 9.29 -6.46 -11.91
N GLY A 84 8.54 -5.35 -11.98
CA GLY A 84 7.16 -5.26 -12.45
C GLY A 84 6.97 -5.01 -13.96
N VAL A 85 8.01 -4.68 -14.72
CA VAL A 85 7.88 -4.33 -16.16
C VAL A 85 7.02 -5.34 -16.96
N PRO A 86 7.10 -6.67 -16.79
CA PRO A 86 6.28 -7.61 -17.57
C PRO A 86 4.78 -7.59 -17.23
N ARG A 87 4.41 -7.47 -15.94
CA ARG A 87 3.00 -7.47 -15.51
C ARG A 87 2.35 -6.11 -15.76
N LEU A 88 3.09 -5.02 -15.53
CA LEU A 88 2.65 -3.66 -15.84
C LEU A 88 2.49 -3.45 -17.36
N ARG A 89 3.42 -3.95 -18.18
CA ARG A 89 3.29 -3.92 -19.64
C ARG A 89 2.04 -4.66 -20.13
N GLN A 90 1.72 -5.82 -19.56
CA GLN A 90 0.49 -6.55 -19.94
C GLN A 90 -0.79 -5.77 -19.58
N LEU A 91 -0.84 -5.16 -18.40
CA LEU A 91 -2.01 -4.39 -17.94
C LEU A 91 -2.19 -3.08 -18.71
N LEU A 92 -1.09 -2.33 -18.93
CA LEU A 92 -1.14 -0.98 -19.49
C LEU A 92 -0.97 -0.93 -21.01
N MET A 93 0.00 -1.66 -21.57
CA MET A 93 0.33 -1.57 -23.00
C MET A 93 -0.47 -2.55 -23.86
N VAL A 94 -0.78 -3.73 -23.32
CA VAL A 94 -1.50 -4.76 -24.09
C VAL A 94 -3.00 -4.71 -23.82
N ALA A 95 -3.43 -4.27 -22.63
CA ALA A 95 -4.85 -4.23 -22.22
C ALA A 95 -5.63 -5.48 -22.69
N SER A 96 -4.97 -6.64 -22.64
CA SER A 96 -5.45 -7.84 -23.33
C SER A 96 -6.70 -8.34 -22.64
N GLN A 97 -7.79 -8.50 -23.40
CA GLN A 97 -8.99 -9.19 -22.93
C GLN A 97 -8.68 -10.61 -22.41
N LYS A 98 -7.56 -11.21 -22.85
CA LYS A 98 -7.09 -12.53 -22.45
C LYS A 98 -5.75 -12.42 -21.72
N VAL A 99 -5.81 -12.31 -20.39
CA VAL A 99 -4.63 -12.33 -19.52
C VAL A 99 -4.03 -13.75 -19.50
N LYS A 100 -2.70 -13.87 -19.63
CA LYS A 100 -2.00 -15.17 -19.71
C LYS A 100 -2.23 -16.04 -18.47
N THR A 101 -2.36 -15.41 -17.31
CA THR A 101 -2.68 -16.05 -16.03
C THR A 101 -3.88 -15.33 -15.39
N PRO A 102 -5.12 -15.71 -15.75
CA PRO A 102 -6.30 -15.19 -15.09
C PRO A 102 -6.38 -15.78 -13.67
N ILE A 103 -6.49 -14.91 -12.67
CA ILE A 103 -6.69 -15.27 -11.27
C ILE A 103 -7.98 -14.59 -10.80
N MET A 104 -8.71 -15.26 -9.90
CA MET A 104 -9.93 -14.74 -9.30
C MET A 104 -9.89 -15.05 -7.80
N GLU A 105 -9.99 -14.01 -6.98
CA GLU A 105 -10.09 -14.12 -5.52
C GLU A 105 -11.55 -14.17 -5.10
N VAL A 106 -11.96 -15.21 -4.38
CA VAL A 106 -13.34 -15.39 -3.90
C VAL A 106 -13.37 -15.18 -2.39
N PRO A 107 -13.92 -14.07 -1.88
CA PRO A 107 -14.01 -13.83 -0.44
C PRO A 107 -15.01 -14.81 0.20
N ILE A 108 -14.57 -15.52 1.23
CA ILE A 108 -15.40 -16.47 1.98
C ILE A 108 -15.61 -15.90 3.38
N LEU A 109 -16.86 -15.96 3.88
CA LEU A 109 -17.17 -15.59 5.25
C LEU A 109 -16.33 -16.42 6.24
N HIS A 110 -15.77 -15.77 7.27
CA HIS A 110 -14.97 -16.38 8.33
C HIS A 110 -15.84 -17.20 9.31
N SER A 111 -16.58 -18.17 8.78
CA SER A 111 -17.37 -19.15 9.54
C SER A 111 -16.90 -20.56 9.19
N SER A 112 -16.81 -21.44 10.20
CA SER A 112 -16.41 -22.84 10.03
C SER A 112 -17.32 -23.59 9.03
N SER A 113 -18.61 -23.26 8.99
CA SER A 113 -19.58 -23.81 8.05
C SER A 113 -19.35 -23.35 6.60
N ALA A 114 -18.97 -22.08 6.41
CA ALA A 114 -18.66 -21.49 5.12
C ALA A 114 -17.35 -22.05 4.55
N LEU A 115 -16.33 -22.25 5.39
CA LEU A 115 -15.06 -22.84 4.99
C LEU A 115 -15.22 -24.30 4.50
N ARG A 116 -16.07 -25.10 5.16
CA ARG A 116 -16.40 -26.46 4.72
C ARG A 116 -17.13 -26.47 3.37
N LYS A 117 -18.02 -25.51 3.13
CA LYS A 117 -18.70 -25.33 1.82
C LYS A 117 -17.71 -24.89 0.75
N ALA A 118 -16.82 -23.96 1.05
CA ALA A 118 -15.78 -23.49 0.13
C ALA A 118 -14.82 -24.62 -0.30
N LYS A 119 -14.38 -25.49 0.62
CA LYS A 119 -13.55 -26.67 0.26
C LYS A 119 -14.26 -27.66 -0.66
N ARG A 120 -15.59 -27.76 -0.58
CA ARG A 120 -16.37 -28.57 -1.53
C ARG A 120 -16.46 -27.88 -2.89
N LEU A 121 -16.65 -26.57 -2.91
CA LEU A 121 -16.70 -25.77 -4.13
C LEU A 121 -15.34 -25.80 -4.87
N GLN A 122 -14.23 -25.67 -4.14
CA GLN A 122 -12.88 -25.78 -4.68
C GLN A 122 -12.68 -27.08 -5.45
N ARG A 123 -13.05 -28.22 -4.86
CA ARG A 123 -12.96 -29.54 -5.53
C ARG A 123 -13.83 -29.64 -6.77
N ARG A 124 -14.97 -28.96 -6.81
CA ARG A 124 -15.87 -28.93 -7.98
C ARG A 124 -15.35 -28.04 -9.11
N TRP A 125 -14.62 -26.97 -8.78
CA TRP A 125 -14.14 -25.99 -9.76
C TRP A 125 -12.76 -26.31 -10.31
N SER A 126 -11.97 -27.13 -9.60
CA SER A 126 -10.73 -27.69 -10.15
C SER A 126 -11.05 -28.59 -11.34
N ARG A 127 -10.38 -28.37 -12.48
CA ARG A 127 -10.44 -29.30 -13.61
C ARG A 127 -9.86 -30.64 -13.18
N LEU A 128 -10.61 -31.72 -13.37
CA LEU A 128 -10.13 -33.09 -13.25
C LEU A 128 -9.67 -33.54 -14.63
N LEU A 129 -8.43 -34.00 -14.73
CA LEU A 129 -7.91 -34.66 -15.93
C LEU A 129 -7.93 -36.16 -15.64
N PHE A 130 -8.61 -36.93 -16.47
CA PHE A 130 -8.52 -38.39 -16.45
C PHE A 130 -7.34 -38.77 -17.35
N SER A 131 -6.38 -39.51 -16.79
CA SER A 131 -5.24 -40.08 -17.51
C SER A 131 -5.52 -41.52 -17.90
#